data_AF-A0ABC8S739-F1
#
_entry.id   AF-A0ABC8S739-F1
#
_cell.length_a   1.000
_cell.length_b   1.000
_cell.length_c   1.000
_cell.angle_alpha   90.00
_cell.angle_beta   90.00
_cell.angle_gamma   90.00
#
_symmetry.space_group_name_H-M   'P 1'
#
loop_
_entity.id
_entity.type
_entity.pdbx_description
1 polymer ?
#
loop_
_entity_poly.entity_id
_entity_poly.type
_entity_poly.pdbx_seq_one_letter_code
_entity_poly.pdbx_strand_id
1 'polypeptide(L)'
;IYSGTVAGAREAFFNGVPAVSMSYDWIGGRSNINDFTLAAEACLPIISAILAEIKNKSYPLGCFLNIDLPTNVPNHKGYKLTRQGKSIVRMGWTQVTSGAQGGKMLSTMTMEMNSSACTDSDALSIPQEHLLFKREVRGGQVEDGDTDYSSLREGYITVTPLGALSPAEIDCQAYFKEWLPGVAERPSSSAL
;
A
#
# COMPACT_ATOMS: atom_id res chain seq x y z
N ILE A 1 -7.08 -4.33 4.04
CA ILE A 1 -7.17 -4.07 5.51
C ILE A 1 -5.79 -3.94 6.15
N TYR A 2 -4.86 -4.87 5.94
CA TYR A 2 -3.55 -4.92 6.65
C TYR A 2 -2.46 -3.95 6.16
N SER A 3 -2.79 -2.88 5.43
CA SER A 3 -1.80 -1.96 4.87
C SER A 3 -1.46 -0.84 5.85
N GLY A 4 -0.18 -0.64 6.15
CA GLY A 4 0.30 0.45 7.00
C GLY A 4 0.05 1.84 6.40
N THR A 5 0.20 1.99 5.07
CA THR A 5 -0.09 3.24 4.35
C THR A 5 -1.55 3.63 4.48
N VAL A 6 -2.46 2.66 4.28
CA VAL A 6 -3.91 2.86 4.43
C VAL A 6 -4.27 3.15 5.90
N ALA A 7 -3.60 2.50 6.85
CA ALA A 7 -3.82 2.75 8.28
C ALA A 7 -3.50 4.21 8.66
N GLY A 8 -2.46 4.81 8.09
CA GLY A 8 -2.14 6.23 8.30
C GLY A 8 -3.25 7.18 7.82
N ALA A 9 -3.76 6.97 6.60
CA ALA A 9 -4.88 7.76 6.08
C ALA A 9 -6.17 7.54 6.89
N ARG A 10 -6.40 6.31 7.35
CA ARG A 10 -7.55 5.95 8.17
C ARG A 10 -7.52 6.61 9.55
N GLU A 11 -6.35 6.74 10.16
CA GLU A 11 -6.22 7.43 11.45
C GLU A 11 -6.58 8.92 11.31
N ALA A 12 -6.10 9.58 10.25
CA ALA A 12 -6.50 10.96 9.94
C ALA A 12 -8.02 11.08 9.72
N PHE A 13 -8.61 10.13 8.98
CA PHE A 13 -10.06 10.06 8.78
C PHE A 13 -10.85 9.96 10.09
N PHE A 14 -10.42 9.12 11.04
CA PHE A 14 -11.07 9.03 12.36
C PHE A 14 -11.05 10.35 13.14
N ASN A 15 -10.07 11.21 12.87
CA ASN A 15 -9.92 12.52 13.49
C ASN A 15 -10.57 13.65 12.66
N GLY A 16 -11.38 13.32 11.64
CA GLY A 16 -12.08 14.29 10.81
C GLY A 16 -11.17 15.06 9.84
N VAL A 17 -9.98 14.54 9.55
CA VAL A 17 -9.01 15.15 8.63
C VAL A 17 -9.12 14.48 7.25
N PRO A 18 -9.32 15.25 6.15
CA PRO A 18 -9.24 14.72 4.79
C PRO A 18 -7.93 13.98 4.55
N ALA A 19 -8.00 12.77 4.01
CA ALA A 19 -6.84 11.89 3.92
C ALA A 19 -6.81 11.09 2.62
N VAL A 20 -5.59 10.78 2.18
CA VAL A 20 -5.32 9.99 0.98
C VAL A 20 -4.16 9.04 1.28
N SER A 21 -4.32 7.75 0.97
CA SER A 21 -3.21 6.81 0.88
C SER A 21 -2.84 6.60 -0.59
N MET A 22 -1.54 6.57 -0.89
CA MET A 22 -1.04 6.40 -2.25
C MET A 22 0.01 5.29 -2.30
N SER A 23 -0.13 4.37 -3.26
CA SER A 23 0.84 3.29 -3.47
C SER A 23 1.18 3.14 -4.95
N TYR A 24 2.39 2.68 -5.24
CA TYR A 24 2.84 2.34 -6.60
C TYR A 24 3.05 0.83 -6.70
N ASP A 25 2.45 0.18 -7.71
CA ASP A 25 2.66 -1.24 -8.03
C ASP A 25 4.03 -1.47 -8.68
N TRP A 26 5.08 -1.22 -7.90
CA TRP A 26 6.47 -1.40 -8.28
C TRP A 26 6.81 -2.89 -8.30
N ILE A 27 7.31 -3.38 -9.44
CA ILE A 27 7.65 -4.79 -9.63
C ILE A 27 9.14 -4.90 -9.99
N GLY A 28 9.89 -5.61 -9.15
CA GLY A 28 11.31 -5.87 -9.40
C GLY A 28 11.56 -6.53 -10.76
N GLY A 29 12.53 -5.99 -11.50
CA GLY A 29 12.86 -6.43 -12.86
C GLY A 29 11.92 -5.93 -13.96
N ARG A 30 10.84 -5.19 -13.62
CA ARG A 30 9.96 -4.52 -14.59
C ARG A 30 9.97 -2.99 -14.41
N SER A 31 9.89 -2.54 -13.16
CA SER A 31 9.93 -1.11 -12.80
C SER A 31 11.36 -0.60 -12.69
N ASN A 32 11.54 0.68 -12.97
CA ASN A 32 12.76 1.44 -12.72
C ASN A 32 12.63 2.26 -11.42
N ILE A 33 13.75 2.59 -10.77
CA ILE A 33 13.73 3.48 -9.61
C ILE A 33 13.29 4.91 -9.98
N ASN A 34 13.58 5.35 -11.20
CA ASN A 34 13.15 6.64 -11.72
C ASN A 34 11.63 6.72 -11.94
N ASP A 35 10.93 5.58 -11.97
CA ASP A 35 9.47 5.55 -12.11
C ASP A 35 8.77 6.14 -10.88
N PHE A 36 9.45 6.25 -9.73
CA PHE A 36 8.89 6.95 -8.56
C PHE A 36 8.67 8.44 -8.82
N THR A 37 9.52 9.08 -9.62
CA THR A 37 9.31 10.48 -10.03
C THR A 37 8.05 10.59 -10.88
N LEU A 38 7.90 9.69 -11.86
CA LEU A 38 6.74 9.66 -12.76
C LEU A 38 5.46 9.32 -11.98
N ALA A 39 5.54 8.42 -11.00
CA ALA A 39 4.45 8.11 -10.08
C ALA A 39 4.03 9.35 -9.29
N ALA A 40 4.99 10.10 -8.72
CA ALA A 40 4.69 11.33 -8.01
C ALA A 40 4.05 12.39 -8.91
N GLU A 41 4.56 12.58 -10.12
CA GLU A 41 3.99 13.50 -11.11
C GLU A 41 2.54 13.13 -11.47
N ALA A 42 2.25 11.85 -11.67
CA ALA A 42 0.90 11.34 -11.94
C ALA A 42 -0.06 11.52 -10.75
N CYS A 43 0.44 11.79 -9.55
CA CYS A 43 -0.39 12.10 -8.37
C CYS A 43 -0.76 13.59 -8.28
N LEU A 44 -0.01 14.49 -8.92
CA LEU A 44 -0.18 15.94 -8.75
C LEU A 44 -1.57 16.46 -9.16
N PRO A 45 -2.18 16.02 -10.30
CA PRO A 45 -3.49 16.53 -10.71
C PRO A 45 -4.57 16.23 -9.66
N ILE A 46 -4.62 15.00 -9.17
CA ILE A 46 -5.63 14.58 -8.20
C ILE A 46 -5.41 15.22 -6.82
N ILE A 47 -4.15 15.35 -6.37
CA ILE A 47 -3.82 16.08 -5.12
C ILE A 47 -4.27 17.55 -5.25
N SER A 48 -3.94 18.21 -6.36
CA SER A 48 -4.29 19.61 -6.58
C SER A 48 -5.81 19.81 -6.62
N ALA A 49 -6.54 18.91 -7.27
CA ALA A 49 -7.99 18.93 -7.29
C ALA A 49 -8.59 18.75 -5.88
N ILE A 50 -8.09 17.79 -5.09
CA ILE A 50 -8.52 17.59 -3.70
C ILE A 50 -8.31 18.85 -2.86
N LEU A 51 -7.12 19.46 -2.96
CA LEU A 51 -6.81 20.69 -2.24
C LEU A 51 -7.74 21.84 -2.62
N ALA A 52 -8.14 21.95 -3.89
CA ALA A 52 -9.11 22.95 -4.34
C ALA A 52 -10.48 22.76 -3.68
N GLU A 53 -10.98 21.52 -3.62
CA GLU A 53 -12.27 21.22 -2.97
C GLU A 53 -12.22 21.41 -1.45
N ILE A 54 -11.09 21.11 -0.81
CA ILE A 54 -10.88 21.39 0.63
C ILE A 54 -10.95 22.90 0.88
N LYS A 55 -10.26 23.72 0.07
CA LYS A 55 -10.30 25.19 0.18
C LYS A 55 -11.72 25.74 -0.01
N ASN A 56 -12.48 25.13 -0.92
CA ASN A 56 -13.87 25.49 -1.20
C ASN A 56 -14.87 24.92 -0.19
N LYS A 57 -14.41 24.14 0.81
CA LYS A 57 -15.25 23.46 1.80
C LYS A 57 -16.28 22.51 1.17
N SER A 58 -15.98 21.97 -0.01
CA SER A 58 -16.82 21.05 -0.78
C SER A 58 -16.33 19.60 -0.73
N TYR A 59 -15.15 19.33 -0.15
CA TYR A 59 -14.61 17.98 -0.04
C TYR A 59 -15.37 17.13 0.99
N PRO A 60 -15.82 15.90 0.65
CA PRO A 60 -16.60 15.06 1.56
C PRO A 60 -15.73 14.52 2.71
N LEU A 61 -16.29 14.48 3.92
CA LEU A 61 -15.61 13.96 5.12
C LEU A 61 -16.05 12.53 5.51
N GLY A 62 -16.99 11.92 4.78
CA GLY A 62 -17.51 10.57 5.08
C GLY A 62 -16.64 9.41 4.56
N CYS A 63 -15.51 9.72 3.90
CA CYS A 63 -14.53 8.71 3.49
C CYS A 63 -13.14 9.31 3.32
N PHE A 64 -12.16 8.44 3.04
CA PHE A 64 -10.83 8.81 2.57
C PHE A 64 -10.50 8.05 1.28
N LEU A 65 -9.50 8.50 0.52
CA LEU A 65 -9.15 7.87 -0.76
C LEU A 65 -7.95 6.93 -0.61
N ASN A 66 -8.04 5.74 -1.20
CA ASN A 66 -6.89 4.90 -1.52
C ASN A 66 -6.62 4.95 -3.02
N ILE A 67 -5.41 5.35 -3.39
CA ILE A 67 -4.98 5.53 -4.78
C ILE A 67 -3.80 4.60 -5.06
N ASP A 68 -3.96 3.73 -6.05
CA ASP A 68 -2.88 2.84 -6.49
C ASP A 68 -2.52 3.12 -7.95
N LEU A 69 -1.23 3.30 -8.21
CA LEU A 69 -0.66 3.57 -9.52
C LEU A 69 -0.15 2.27 -10.17
N PRO A 70 -0.42 2.06 -11.48
CA PRO A 70 -0.05 0.83 -12.17
C PRO A 70 1.46 0.80 -12.42
N THR A 71 2.03 -0.40 -12.62
CA THR A 71 3.47 -0.59 -12.86
C THR A 71 4.02 0.30 -13.98
N ASN A 72 3.29 0.44 -15.10
CA ASN A 72 3.66 1.30 -16.22
C ASN A 72 2.96 2.66 -16.11
N VAL A 73 3.42 3.48 -15.17
CA VAL A 73 2.88 4.83 -14.91
C VAL A 73 2.85 5.72 -16.17
N PRO A 74 3.92 5.80 -16.99
CA PRO A 74 3.94 6.74 -18.12
C PRO A 74 2.85 6.47 -19.18
N ASN A 75 2.35 5.24 -19.23
CA ASN A 75 1.31 4.83 -20.17
C ASN A 75 0.00 4.47 -19.44
N HIS A 76 -0.26 5.10 -18.30
CA HIS A 76 -1.51 4.88 -17.58
C HIS A 76 -2.72 5.29 -18.43
N LYS A 77 -3.85 4.60 -18.26
CA LYS A 77 -5.11 4.90 -18.97
C LYS A 77 -5.92 6.08 -18.37
N GLY A 78 -5.37 6.72 -17.34
CA GLY A 78 -6.01 7.77 -16.56
C GLY A 78 -6.53 7.27 -15.22
N TYR A 79 -7.28 8.12 -14.53
CA TYR A 79 -7.90 7.78 -13.25
C TYR A 79 -9.21 6.99 -13.46
N LYS A 80 -9.45 5.97 -12.65
CA LYS A 80 -10.71 5.21 -12.64
C LYS A 80 -11.22 5.10 -11.21
N LEU A 81 -12.48 5.49 -11.01
CA LEU A 81 -13.16 5.27 -9.74
C LEU A 81 -13.42 3.76 -9.57
N THR A 82 -13.02 3.20 -8.44
CA THR A 82 -13.08 1.76 -8.17
C THR A 82 -13.70 1.48 -6.82
N ARG A 83 -14.09 0.22 -6.62
CA ARG A 83 -14.45 -0.33 -5.30
C ARG A 83 -13.34 -1.22 -4.77
N GLN A 84 -13.27 -1.35 -3.45
CA GLN A 84 -12.37 -2.30 -2.82
C GLN A 84 -12.74 -3.74 -3.24
N GLY A 85 -11.78 -4.46 -3.82
CA GLY A 85 -11.90 -5.88 -4.10
C GLY A 85 -11.82 -6.75 -2.84
N LYS A 86 -12.31 -7.98 -2.93
CA LYS A 86 -12.25 -9.01 -1.88
C LYS A 86 -11.26 -10.13 -2.22
N SER A 87 -10.37 -9.89 -3.18
CA SER A 87 -9.30 -10.80 -3.56
C SER A 87 -8.45 -11.18 -2.33
N ILE A 88 -8.12 -12.46 -2.21
CA ILE A 88 -7.35 -12.97 -1.07
C ILE A 88 -6.15 -13.77 -1.57
N VAL A 89 -4.97 -13.43 -1.04
CA VAL A 89 -3.76 -14.25 -1.20
C VAL A 89 -3.75 -15.27 -0.07
N ARG A 90 -3.72 -16.56 -0.44
CA ARG A 90 -3.62 -17.66 0.53
C ARG A 90 -2.16 -17.82 0.92
N MET A 91 -1.89 -17.56 2.19
CA MET A 91 -0.56 -17.74 2.78
C MET A 91 -0.46 -19.10 3.47
N GLY A 92 0.74 -19.67 3.48
CA GLY A 92 1.10 -20.85 4.25
C GLY A 92 2.43 -20.67 4.97
N TRP A 93 2.87 -21.72 5.65
CA TRP A 93 4.13 -21.76 6.37
C TRP A 93 4.93 -22.97 5.92
N THR A 94 6.23 -22.77 5.72
CA THR A 94 7.19 -23.83 5.41
C THR A 94 8.33 -23.77 6.40
N GLN A 95 8.67 -24.91 6.99
CA GLN A 95 9.78 -25.04 7.92
C GLN A 95 11.10 -24.79 7.18
N VAL A 96 11.99 -24.01 7.79
CA VAL A 96 13.35 -23.79 7.31
C VAL A 96 14.20 -24.93 7.84
N THR A 97 14.58 -25.87 6.97
CA THR A 97 15.19 -27.16 7.36
C THR A 97 16.72 -27.19 7.30
N SER A 98 17.39 -26.13 6.83
CA SER A 98 18.85 -26.07 6.87
C SER A 98 19.36 -24.63 6.78
N GLY A 99 20.54 -24.38 7.38
CA GLY A 99 21.28 -23.12 7.36
C GLY A 99 21.83 -22.72 5.97
N ALA A 100 21.05 -22.89 4.91
CA ALA A 100 21.33 -22.34 3.59
C ALA A 100 21.13 -20.82 3.65
N GLN A 101 22.20 -20.13 4.07
CA GLN A 101 22.41 -18.69 3.98
C GLN A 101 21.20 -17.85 4.39
N GLY A 102 21.16 -17.49 5.67
CA GLY A 102 20.56 -16.22 6.04
C GLY A 102 21.10 -15.17 5.09
N GLY A 103 20.24 -14.63 4.23
CA GLY A 103 20.60 -13.52 3.36
C GLY A 103 21.26 -12.45 4.23
N LYS A 104 22.42 -11.94 3.82
CA LYS A 104 23.27 -10.98 4.55
C LYS A 104 22.43 -10.11 5.48
N MET A 105 22.44 -10.44 6.77
CA MET A 105 21.90 -9.58 7.81
C MET A 105 22.72 -8.28 7.78
N LEU A 106 22.13 -7.22 7.25
CA LEU A 106 22.68 -5.87 7.31
C LEU A 106 22.34 -5.32 8.70
N SER A 107 23.04 -5.82 9.72
CA SER A 107 22.84 -5.41 11.11
C SER A 107 24.00 -4.51 11.55
N THR A 108 23.76 -3.20 11.56
CA THR A 108 24.67 -2.14 12.04
C THR A 108 24.66 -2.01 13.57
N MET A 109 24.55 -3.09 14.34
CA MET A 109 24.62 -3.00 15.80
C MET A 109 25.36 -4.19 16.41
N THR A 110 26.69 -4.10 16.44
CA THR A 110 27.54 -4.86 17.35
C THR A 110 27.69 -4.08 18.65
N MET A 111 27.12 -4.60 19.75
CA MET A 111 27.53 -4.21 21.10
C MET A 111 28.51 -5.27 21.58
N GLU A 112 29.77 -4.87 21.78
CA GLU A 112 30.77 -5.74 22.41
C GLU A 112 30.44 -5.90 23.90
N MET A 113 30.14 -7.14 24.30
CA MET A 113 30.05 -7.52 25.70
C MET A 113 31.28 -8.36 26.04
N ASN A 114 32.27 -7.74 26.66
CA ASN A 114 33.34 -8.46 27.34
C ASN A 114 32.80 -9.02 28.65
N SER A 115 32.69 -10.33 28.78
CA SER A 115 32.66 -10.96 30.11
C SER A 115 33.38 -12.30 30.12
N SER A 116 34.34 -12.37 31.03
CA SER A 116 35.31 -13.41 31.31
C SER A 116 34.72 -14.78 31.69
N ALA A 117 35.48 -15.82 31.36
CA ALA A 117 35.23 -17.23 31.61
C ALA A 117 34.87 -17.59 33.07
N CYS A 118 34.05 -18.63 33.23
CA CYS A 118 34.18 -19.66 34.27
C CYS A 118 33.53 -20.97 33.78
N THR A 119 34.21 -22.07 34.11
CA THR A 119 34.09 -23.45 33.61
C THR A 119 32.97 -24.27 34.27
N ASP A 120 32.50 -25.23 33.48
CA ASP A 120 31.92 -26.54 33.78
C ASP A 120 30.78 -26.68 34.81
N SER A 121 29.60 -26.98 34.28
CA SER A 121 28.63 -27.88 34.93
C SER A 121 27.80 -28.58 33.86
N ASP A 122 27.94 -29.90 33.78
CA ASP A 122 27.15 -30.81 32.97
C ASP A 122 25.65 -30.66 33.28
N ALA A 123 24.95 -29.89 32.45
CA ALA A 123 23.53 -30.02 32.24
C ALA A 123 23.36 -30.59 30.84
N LEU A 124 22.64 -31.72 30.71
CA LEU A 124 22.18 -32.23 29.43
C LEU A 124 21.28 -31.17 28.79
N SER A 125 21.88 -30.24 28.05
CA SER A 125 21.17 -29.28 27.22
C SER A 125 20.57 -30.06 26.08
N ILE A 126 19.29 -30.42 26.19
CA ILE A 126 18.49 -30.76 25.01
C ILE A 126 18.75 -29.63 24.00
N PRO A 127 19.25 -29.91 22.79
CA PRO A 127 19.36 -28.87 21.78
C PRO A 127 17.95 -28.37 21.57
N GLN A 128 17.65 -27.18 22.07
CA GLN A 128 16.35 -26.58 21.86
C GLN A 128 16.33 -26.21 20.38
N GLU A 129 15.84 -27.14 19.56
CA GLU A 129 15.75 -26.95 18.12
C GLU A 129 14.78 -25.79 17.88
N HIS A 130 15.34 -24.60 17.70
CA HIS A 130 14.57 -23.42 17.34
C HIS A 130 14.03 -23.63 15.93
N LEU A 131 12.81 -24.14 15.84
CA LEU A 131 12.12 -24.33 14.57
C LEU A 131 11.82 -22.96 13.96
N LEU A 132 12.43 -22.69 12.81
CA LEU A 132 12.17 -21.48 12.03
C LEU A 132 11.16 -21.81 10.93
N PHE A 133 10.18 -20.93 10.75
CA PHE A 133 9.20 -21.03 9.68
C PHE A 133 9.24 -19.77 8.85
N LYS A 134 9.19 -19.93 7.53
CA LYS A 134 9.00 -18.81 6.60
C LYS A 134 7.58 -18.84 6.05
N ARG A 135 7.02 -17.66 5.85
CA ARG A 135 5.70 -17.49 5.22
C ARG A 135 5.86 -17.64 3.70
N GLU A 136 4.99 -18.41 3.08
CA GLU A 136 4.96 -18.61 1.63
C GLU A 136 3.58 -18.29 1.05
N VAL A 137 3.53 -17.89 -0.22
CA VAL A 137 2.27 -17.75 -0.96
C VAL A 137 1.90 -19.12 -1.52
N ARG A 138 0.72 -19.62 -1.18
CA ARG A 138 0.19 -20.92 -1.66
C ARG A 138 -0.83 -20.78 -2.80
N GLY A 139 -1.28 -19.57 -3.07
CA GLY A 139 -2.21 -19.27 -4.15
C GLY A 139 -2.99 -17.98 -3.89
N GLY A 140 -4.01 -17.73 -4.69
CA GLY A 140 -4.90 -16.60 -4.49
C GLY A 140 -6.22 -16.77 -5.21
N GLN A 141 -7.25 -16.11 -4.70
CA GLN A 141 -8.51 -15.94 -5.40
C GLN A 141 -8.63 -14.47 -5.77
N VAL A 142 -8.82 -14.20 -7.06
CA VAL A 142 -9.03 -12.85 -7.58
C VAL A 142 -10.51 -12.69 -7.85
N GLU A 143 -11.09 -11.62 -7.31
CA GLU A 143 -12.46 -11.22 -7.64
C GLU A 143 -12.49 -10.58 -9.03
N ASP A 144 -13.47 -10.95 -9.84
CA ASP A 144 -13.70 -10.37 -11.16
C ASP A 144 -14.62 -9.13 -11.09
N GLY A 145 -14.54 -8.25 -12.10
CA GLY A 145 -15.33 -7.02 -12.21
C GLY A 145 -14.54 -5.74 -11.93
N ASP A 146 -15.22 -4.61 -11.75
CA ASP A 146 -14.61 -3.26 -11.58
C ASP A 146 -14.01 -3.01 -10.17
N THR A 147 -13.14 -3.91 -9.73
CA THR A 147 -12.35 -3.73 -8.50
C THR A 147 -11.15 -2.81 -8.74
N ASP A 148 -10.58 -2.32 -7.63
CA ASP A 148 -9.26 -1.70 -7.60
C ASP A 148 -8.20 -2.60 -8.25
N TYR A 149 -8.08 -3.86 -7.81
CA TYR A 149 -7.06 -4.76 -8.31
C TYR A 149 -7.14 -5.00 -9.84
N SER A 150 -8.31 -5.35 -10.37
CA SER A 150 -8.49 -5.59 -11.81
C SER A 150 -8.19 -4.35 -12.65
N SER A 151 -8.71 -3.19 -12.24
CA SER A 151 -8.50 -1.91 -12.93
C SER A 151 -7.02 -1.50 -12.91
N LEU A 152 -6.32 -1.74 -11.80
CA LEU A 152 -4.87 -1.51 -11.69
C LEU A 152 -4.10 -2.38 -12.70
N ARG A 153 -4.46 -3.66 -12.82
CA ARG A 153 -3.87 -4.59 -13.79
C ARG A 153 -4.15 -4.21 -15.24
N GLU A 154 -5.28 -3.55 -15.49
CA GLU A 154 -5.61 -2.99 -16.80
C GLU A 154 -4.82 -1.72 -17.14
N GLY A 155 -4.10 -1.12 -16.17
CA GLY A 155 -3.28 0.07 -16.37
C GLY A 155 -3.97 1.39 -16.00
N TYR A 156 -5.06 1.37 -15.23
CA TYR A 156 -5.64 2.58 -14.65
C TYR A 156 -4.95 2.96 -13.34
N ILE A 157 -4.88 4.27 -13.08
CA ILE A 157 -4.67 4.76 -11.70
C ILE A 157 -6.00 4.60 -10.98
N THR A 158 -6.02 3.79 -9.95
CA THR A 158 -7.26 3.48 -9.23
C THR A 158 -7.54 4.53 -8.18
N VAL A 159 -8.80 4.90 -8.01
CA VAL A 159 -9.25 5.83 -6.97
C VAL A 159 -10.38 5.13 -6.22
N THR A 160 -10.09 4.68 -5.00
CA THR A 160 -11.02 3.87 -4.21
C THR A 160 -11.42 4.62 -2.95
N PRO A 161 -12.66 5.12 -2.86
CA PRO A 161 -13.19 5.66 -1.61
C PRO A 161 -13.33 4.56 -0.56
N LEU A 162 -12.78 4.77 0.63
CA LEU A 162 -12.84 3.84 1.77
C LEU A 162 -13.44 4.51 3.00
N GLY A 163 -14.26 3.76 3.74
CA GLY A 163 -14.70 4.14 5.08
C GLY A 163 -13.75 3.62 6.17
N ALA A 164 -14.12 3.87 7.43
CA ALA A 164 -13.37 3.41 8.61
C ALA A 164 -13.09 1.90 8.57
N LEU A 165 -14.15 1.09 8.62
CA LEU A 165 -14.08 -0.38 8.62
C LEU A 165 -15.10 -0.99 7.65
N SER A 166 -15.82 -0.15 6.92
CA SER A 166 -16.85 -0.48 5.94
C SER A 166 -16.49 0.12 4.58
N PRO A 167 -17.20 -0.25 3.50
CA PRO A 167 -17.20 0.55 2.27
C PRO A 167 -17.50 2.02 2.57
N ALA A 168 -17.01 2.92 1.71
CA ALA A 168 -17.34 4.34 1.79
C ALA A 168 -18.85 4.57 1.70
N GLU A 169 -19.32 5.62 2.37
CA GLU A 169 -20.71 6.06 2.31
C GLU A 169 -21.16 6.33 0.87
N ILE A 170 -22.45 6.09 0.60
CA ILE A 170 -23.02 6.20 -0.76
C ILE A 170 -22.84 7.62 -1.31
N ASP A 171 -23.03 8.64 -0.46
CA ASP A 171 -22.88 10.05 -0.85
C ASP A 171 -21.44 10.37 -1.27
N CYS A 172 -20.45 9.78 -0.59
CA CYS A 172 -19.05 9.90 -0.99
C CYS A 172 -18.80 9.25 -2.36
N GLN A 173 -19.34 8.06 -2.59
CA GLN A 173 -19.21 7.39 -3.89
C GLN A 173 -19.86 8.19 -5.02
N ALA A 174 -21.04 8.77 -4.77
CA ALA A 174 -21.73 9.64 -5.72
C ALA A 174 -20.90 10.90 -6.02
N TYR A 175 -20.37 11.56 -4.99
CA TYR A 175 -19.50 12.73 -5.13
C TYR A 175 -18.29 12.43 -6.03
N PHE A 176 -17.53 11.38 -5.72
CA PHE A 176 -16.32 11.06 -6.50
C PHE A 176 -16.63 10.58 -7.93
N LYS A 177 -17.82 10.02 -8.17
CA LYS A 177 -18.26 9.64 -9.51
C LYS A 177 -18.47 10.85 -10.41
N GLU A 178 -18.99 11.94 -9.88
CA GLU A 178 -19.19 13.20 -10.62
C GLU A 178 -17.91 14.05 -10.67
N TRP A 179 -17.12 14.03 -9.60
CA TRP A 179 -15.92 14.86 -9.48
C TRP A 179 -14.71 14.33 -10.26
N LEU A 180 -14.47 13.01 -10.25
CA LEU A 180 -13.23 12.43 -10.79
C LEU A 180 -13.00 12.72 -12.29
N PRO A 181 -14.02 12.71 -13.18
CA PRO A 181 -13.83 13.11 -14.58
C PRO A 181 -13.23 14.51 -14.74
N GLY A 182 -13.58 15.46 -13.87
CA GLY A 182 -13.06 16.83 -13.89
C GLY A 182 -11.59 16.95 -13.44
N VAL A 183 -10.99 15.92 -12.85
CA VAL A 183 -9.58 15.93 -12.44
C VAL A 183 -8.64 15.86 -13.63
N ALA A 184 -9.00 15.11 -14.68
CA ALA A 184 -8.20 14.98 -15.89
C ALA A 184 -8.24 16.25 -16.77
N GLU A 185 -9.30 17.05 -16.65
CA GLU A 185 -9.53 18.25 -17.46
C GLU A 185 -8.97 19.54 -16.85
N ARG A 186 -8.60 19.53 -15.56
CA ARG A 186 -7.97 20.68 -14.89
C ARG A 186 -6.46 20.67 -15.20
N PRO A 187 -5.94 21.55 -16.07
CA PRO A 187 -4.50 21.66 -16.22
C PRO A 187 -3.92 22.11 -14.89
N SER A 188 -2.76 21.54 -14.54
CA SER A 188 -1.99 21.94 -13.36
C SER A 188 -1.79 23.45 -13.41
N SER A 189 -2.51 24.19 -12.57
CA SER A 189 -2.29 25.62 -12.42
C SER A 189 -0.97 25.77 -11.66
N SER A 190 0.12 25.75 -12.43
CA SER A 190 1.45 26.16 -11.99
C SER A 190 1.40 27.64 -11.62
N ALA A 191 0.95 27.95 -10.41
CA ALA A 191 1.14 29.23 -9.75
C ALA A 191 0.75 29.12 -8.26
N LEU A 192 1.70 28.71 -7.43
CA LEU A 192 1.87 29.24 -6.07
C LEU A 192 3.36 29.41 -5.81
#